data_AF-A0A136IZ23-F1
#
_entry.id   AF-A0A136IZ23-F1
#
_cell.length_a   1.000
_cell.length_b   1.000
_cell.length_c   1.000
_cell.angle_alpha   90.00
_cell.angle_beta   90.00
_cell.angle_gamma   90.00
#
_symmetry.space_group_name_H-M   'P 1'
#
loop_
_entity.id
_entity.type
_entity.pdbx_description
1 polymer ?
#
loop_
_entity_poly.entity_id
_entity_poly.type
_entity_poly.pdbx_seq_one_letter_code
_entity_poly.pdbx_strand_id
1 'polypeptide(L)'
;MLEPAGSCCRARYCSSWDPAFDELKPMPRTYSSSRTPWCSTHITEDHEEETESLYDEENDSTLAEVEEECLRNFCSRVGAFAPWDEETIIPKFVREERLPLSPQDDSRQVALLDEYDDSGSSIWLSTALEASELAKNLGGNGRSNVEEAAIRRIYIPNLTPVIVRCLARAATPLECRVLPDFMEQHLEGTPVIEARILPDGYKTFCFEFHLPHLILRTDRIVRKDYRRLSGRPLRHEFQIPCLDKGNDMLGSFDIIYQAVTSCLIVGSFSKRWTGYMLTDSYFVNPDKTFGEDCIEYWTEERADHAKPDPFTLGRSLSDCSFTNARDYFINTFSTRVERIMGEWRNLVTHLTTALDHQSPLLSHKKDVVSLREESHIPRDPDDSVALRDEGIWLDRAMGLVQVCHRSLGETVVELERFLPTAISMFCDGEGRGAPGDRPQIRHDRVASITRTTQQLSRLHTRLESLRDTLAFRSECVRKELTSRLVEEAAAQTHFQSSLVNANKQAGLISVVCIPIVMVSILLSITESALPLNPSPQTALIVFLVFQIVISSLWFASSSRRLVALVQKWIGDIGKSFVRDKVHEKKPRAEPYL
;
A
#
# COMPACT_ATOMS: atom_id res chain seq x y z
N MET A 1 -1.69 24.37 -26.01
CA MET A 1 -3.13 24.69 -25.83
C MET A 1 -3.89 23.38 -25.88
N LEU A 2 -4.28 22.88 -24.71
CA LEU A 2 -5.34 21.90 -24.43
C LEU A 2 -5.19 21.56 -22.94
N GLU A 3 -6.07 22.12 -22.11
CA GLU A 3 -6.23 21.78 -20.70
C GLU A 3 -6.98 20.46 -20.55
N PRO A 4 -6.72 19.63 -19.52
CA PRO A 4 -7.67 18.63 -19.08
C PRO A 4 -8.63 19.24 -18.05
N ALA A 5 -9.91 19.23 -18.40
CA ALA A 5 -11.01 19.52 -17.49
C ALA A 5 -11.21 18.38 -16.48
N GLY A 6 -11.51 18.73 -15.23
CA GLY A 6 -12.20 17.84 -14.28
C GLY A 6 -11.59 17.70 -12.88
N SER A 7 -11.35 18.79 -12.15
CA SER A 7 -11.29 18.72 -10.68
C SER A 7 -12.52 19.39 -10.07
N CYS A 8 -13.25 18.63 -9.27
CA CYS A 8 -14.44 19.04 -8.53
C CYS A 8 -14.22 20.35 -7.76
N CYS A 9 -15.09 21.33 -7.98
CA CYS A 9 -15.12 22.59 -7.24
C CYS A 9 -15.51 22.34 -5.78
N ARG A 10 -14.55 22.22 -4.86
CA ARG A 10 -14.77 22.51 -3.44
C ARG A 10 -14.67 24.03 -3.26
N ALA A 11 -15.79 24.68 -2.99
CA ALA A 11 -15.86 26.13 -2.82
C ALA A 11 -14.94 26.57 -1.66
N ARG A 12 -13.98 27.43 -1.96
CA ARG A 12 -13.10 28.07 -0.96
C ARG A 12 -13.83 29.26 -0.34
N TYR A 13 -14.12 29.18 0.95
CA TYR A 13 -14.30 30.36 1.78
C TYR A 13 -13.08 30.51 2.68
N CYS A 14 -12.16 31.41 2.33
CA CYS A 14 -11.22 31.96 3.31
C CYS A 14 -11.97 33.05 4.09
N SER A 15 -12.63 32.67 5.19
CA SER A 15 -13.06 33.66 6.18
C SER A 15 -11.85 34.08 7.01
N SER A 16 -11.52 35.36 6.99
CA SER A 16 -10.51 35.96 7.87
C SER A 16 -10.82 35.66 9.34
N TRP A 17 -9.82 35.25 10.11
CA TRP A 17 -9.95 35.00 11.54
C TRP A 17 -10.29 36.29 12.30
N ASP A 18 -11.35 36.27 13.10
CA ASP A 18 -11.79 37.41 13.91
C ASP A 18 -11.09 37.40 15.28
N PRO A 19 -10.26 38.42 15.62
CA PRO A 19 -9.53 38.48 16.89
C PRO A 19 -10.43 38.64 18.13
N ALA A 20 -11.74 38.87 17.99
CA ALA A 20 -12.68 38.89 19.12
C ALA A 20 -12.86 37.51 19.81
N PHE A 21 -12.16 36.47 19.36
CA PHE A 21 -12.21 35.11 19.87
C PHE A 21 -11.62 34.95 21.29
N ASP A 22 -10.63 35.76 21.67
CA ASP A 22 -9.96 35.64 22.98
C ASP A 22 -10.63 36.47 24.10
N GLU A 23 -11.64 37.30 23.77
CA GLU A 23 -12.24 38.26 24.71
C GLU A 23 -13.68 37.93 25.18
N LEU A 24 -14.26 36.79 24.76
CA LEU A 24 -15.58 36.40 25.25
C LEU A 24 -15.52 35.94 26.71
N LYS A 25 -15.75 36.87 27.63
CA LYS A 25 -16.01 36.56 29.04
C LYS A 25 -17.20 35.59 29.14
N PRO A 26 -17.14 34.57 30.02
CA PRO A 26 -18.29 33.71 30.24
C PRO A 26 -19.48 34.57 30.67
N MET A 27 -20.62 34.42 29.99
CA MET A 27 -21.87 35.04 30.43
C MET A 27 -22.12 34.65 31.89
N PRO A 28 -22.48 35.60 32.78
CA PRO A 28 -22.89 35.27 34.13
C PRO A 28 -24.15 34.41 34.05
N ARG A 29 -24.04 33.13 34.44
CA ARG A 29 -25.20 32.25 34.62
C ARG A 29 -26.00 32.75 35.82
N THR A 30 -27.03 33.56 35.59
CA THR A 30 -28.08 33.79 36.58
C THR A 30 -29.01 32.58 36.59
N TYR A 31 -28.66 31.56 37.37
CA TYR A 31 -29.58 30.47 37.71
C TYR A 31 -30.65 31.01 38.66
N SER A 32 -31.81 31.35 38.10
CA SER A 32 -33.05 31.59 38.83
C SER A 32 -33.59 30.25 39.33
N SER A 33 -33.40 29.97 40.62
CA SER A 33 -34.03 28.85 41.31
C SER A 33 -35.55 29.05 41.37
N SER A 34 -36.30 28.31 40.55
CA SER A 34 -37.72 28.08 40.81
C SER A 34 -37.92 26.59 41.07
N ARG A 35 -38.03 26.27 42.36
CA ARG A 35 -38.46 24.96 42.86
C ARG A 35 -39.92 24.77 42.49
N THR A 36 -40.27 23.60 41.99
CA THR A 36 -41.61 23.02 42.18
C THR A 36 -41.49 21.68 42.92
N PRO A 37 -42.46 21.31 43.79
CA PRO A 37 -42.26 20.26 44.79
C PRO A 37 -43.13 19.04 44.50
N TRP A 38 -42.56 17.85 44.34
CA TRP A 38 -43.36 16.62 44.33
C TRP A 38 -42.71 15.49 45.15
N CYS A 39 -43.43 15.19 46.24
CA CYS A 39 -43.65 13.93 46.95
C CYS A 39 -42.49 12.94 47.16
N SER A 40 -42.03 12.91 48.41
CA SER A 40 -41.41 11.77 49.07
C SER A 40 -42.44 10.66 49.33
N THR A 41 -42.20 9.47 48.80
CA THR A 41 -42.75 8.22 49.35
C THR A 41 -41.62 7.40 49.93
N HIS A 42 -41.68 7.22 51.24
CA HIS A 42 -40.94 6.22 52.00
C HIS A 42 -41.19 4.83 51.40
N ILE A 43 -40.12 4.11 51.07
CA ILE A 43 -40.12 2.65 51.02
C ILE A 43 -38.94 2.21 51.89
N THR A 44 -39.28 1.38 52.86
CA THR A 44 -38.41 0.73 53.84
C THR A 44 -37.52 -0.31 53.15
N GLU A 45 -36.22 -0.24 53.44
CA GLU A 45 -35.27 -1.34 53.30
C GLU A 45 -35.73 -2.50 54.20
N ASP A 46 -35.81 -3.71 53.65
CA ASP A 46 -35.57 -4.98 54.34
C ASP A 46 -35.73 -6.14 53.34
N HIS A 47 -34.61 -6.81 53.06
CA HIS A 47 -34.41 -8.24 52.77
C HIS A 47 -33.29 -8.48 51.75
N GLU A 48 -32.09 -8.70 52.29
CA GLU A 48 -31.08 -9.56 51.70
C GLU A 48 -31.55 -11.02 51.85
N GLU A 49 -31.64 -11.77 50.75
CA GLU A 49 -31.39 -13.23 50.75
C GLU A 49 -31.14 -13.75 49.33
N GLU A 50 -29.95 -14.32 49.18
CA GLU A 50 -29.56 -15.49 48.38
C GLU A 50 -30.33 -15.83 47.09
N THR A 51 -29.66 -15.68 45.95
CA THR A 51 -29.76 -16.66 44.84
C THR A 51 -28.46 -16.68 44.02
N GLU A 52 -27.57 -17.63 44.34
CA GLU A 52 -26.66 -18.26 43.38
C GLU A 52 -27.46 -19.26 42.54
N SER A 53 -27.35 -19.20 41.21
CA SER A 53 -27.22 -20.34 40.27
C SER A 53 -27.83 -20.04 38.88
N LEU A 54 -27.18 -20.62 37.87
CA LEU A 54 -27.48 -20.63 36.43
C LEU A 54 -27.12 -19.37 35.62
N TYR A 55 -25.90 -19.38 35.07
CA TYR A 55 -25.60 -18.68 33.82
C TYR A 55 -25.89 -19.63 32.66
N ASP A 56 -26.96 -19.34 31.91
CA ASP A 56 -27.27 -19.94 30.62
C ASP A 56 -26.47 -19.25 29.49
N GLU A 57 -25.87 -20.06 28.60
CA GLU A 57 -25.07 -19.68 27.42
C GLU A 57 -25.93 -19.17 26.23
N GLU A 58 -27.02 -18.43 26.46
CA GLU A 58 -27.97 -18.06 25.39
C GLU A 58 -28.00 -16.57 25.01
N ASN A 59 -26.97 -15.79 25.37
CA ASN A 59 -27.03 -14.32 25.30
C ASN A 59 -26.27 -13.66 24.12
N ASP A 60 -25.78 -14.42 23.13
CA ASP A 60 -25.08 -13.83 21.97
C ASP A 60 -26.03 -13.18 20.94
N SER A 61 -27.31 -13.58 20.91
CA SER A 61 -28.30 -12.98 19.99
C SER A 61 -28.86 -11.64 20.49
N THR A 62 -28.81 -11.37 21.79
CA THR A 62 -29.33 -10.13 22.37
C THR A 62 -28.36 -8.97 22.19
N LEU A 63 -27.05 -9.23 22.13
CA LEU A 63 -26.06 -8.18 21.90
C LEU A 63 -26.27 -7.54 20.52
N ALA A 64 -26.42 -8.33 19.46
CA ALA A 64 -26.65 -7.83 18.10
C ALA A 64 -27.95 -7.01 17.97
N GLU A 65 -29.03 -7.45 18.61
CA GLU A 65 -30.32 -6.72 18.59
C GLU A 65 -30.25 -5.41 19.40
N VAL A 66 -29.61 -5.42 20.58
CA VAL A 66 -29.36 -4.22 21.39
C VAL A 66 -28.42 -3.25 20.66
N GLU A 67 -27.44 -3.77 19.92
CA GLU A 67 -26.53 -2.97 19.10
C GLU A 67 -27.26 -2.24 17.96
N GLU A 68 -28.18 -2.93 17.28
CA GLU A 68 -28.97 -2.40 16.17
C GLU A 68 -30.01 -1.38 16.64
N GLU A 69 -30.65 -1.60 17.79
CA GLU A 69 -31.59 -0.65 18.39
C GLU A 69 -30.90 0.62 18.91
N CYS A 70 -29.70 0.49 19.51
CA CYS A 70 -28.90 1.64 19.92
C CYS A 70 -28.41 2.47 18.71
N LEU A 71 -28.04 1.82 17.60
CA LEU A 71 -27.67 2.48 16.34
C LEU A 71 -28.85 3.24 15.73
N ARG A 72 -30.04 2.61 15.67
CA ARG A 72 -31.28 3.29 15.23
C ARG A 72 -31.63 4.50 16.11
N ASN A 73 -31.48 4.39 17.43
CA ASN A 73 -31.70 5.49 18.36
C ASN A 73 -30.65 6.60 18.24
N PHE A 74 -29.41 6.27 17.87
CA PHE A 74 -28.40 7.27 17.51
C PHE A 74 -28.78 7.99 16.21
N CYS A 75 -29.07 7.25 15.14
CA CYS A 75 -29.48 7.82 13.85
C CYS A 75 -30.74 8.70 13.95
N SER A 76 -31.70 8.35 14.81
CA SER A 76 -32.92 9.14 15.03
C SER A 76 -32.66 10.43 15.81
N ARG A 77 -31.72 10.44 16.76
CA ARG A 77 -31.31 11.63 17.53
C ARG A 77 -30.46 12.62 16.73
N VAL A 78 -29.74 12.14 15.73
CA VAL A 78 -28.94 12.95 14.80
C VAL A 78 -29.80 13.49 13.64
N GLY A 79 -31.13 13.37 13.72
CA GLY A 79 -32.11 13.79 12.72
C GLY A 79 -31.70 15.05 11.95
N ALA A 80 -31.48 14.86 10.63
CA ALA A 80 -31.03 15.80 9.60
C ALA A 80 -29.51 15.98 9.36
N PHE A 81 -28.62 15.40 10.18
CA PHE A 81 -27.17 15.40 9.92
C PHE A 81 -26.68 13.98 9.66
N ALA A 82 -26.96 13.43 8.48
CA ALA A 82 -26.39 12.16 8.05
C ALA A 82 -24.92 12.34 7.63
N PRO A 83 -23.94 11.74 8.34
CA PRO A 83 -22.83 11.15 7.58
C PRO A 83 -22.38 9.76 8.08
N TRP A 84 -22.93 9.25 9.18
CA TRP A 84 -22.72 7.87 9.64
C TRP A 84 -23.78 6.91 9.12
N ASP A 85 -24.19 7.07 7.86
CA ASP A 85 -25.15 6.15 7.29
C ASP A 85 -24.56 4.72 7.39
N GLU A 86 -25.40 3.79 7.83
CA GLU A 86 -25.06 2.37 7.87
C GLU A 86 -24.73 1.83 6.47
N GLU A 87 -24.82 2.63 5.40
CA GLU A 87 -24.42 2.26 4.04
C GLU A 87 -22.99 2.68 3.63
N THR A 88 -22.36 3.69 4.25
CA THR A 88 -21.14 4.32 3.67
C THR A 88 -19.81 3.88 4.29
N ILE A 89 -19.64 3.98 5.61
CA ILE A 89 -18.36 3.66 6.29
C ILE A 89 -18.46 2.30 6.99
N ILE A 90 -19.57 2.06 7.68
CA ILE A 90 -19.76 0.85 8.48
C ILE A 90 -19.77 -0.40 7.59
N PRO A 91 -20.46 -0.50 6.43
CA PRO A 91 -20.44 -1.72 5.60
C PRO A 91 -19.10 -2.03 4.98
N LYS A 92 -18.30 -0.99 4.69
CA LYS A 92 -16.95 -1.18 4.16
C LYS A 92 -16.09 -2.01 5.13
N PHE A 93 -16.42 -1.96 6.43
CA PHE A 93 -15.82 -2.75 7.50
C PHE A 93 -16.63 -3.97 7.96
N VAL A 94 -17.96 -3.84 8.06
CA VAL A 94 -18.83 -4.75 8.84
C VAL A 94 -19.28 -5.99 8.08
N ARG A 95 -19.24 -6.01 6.74
CA ARG A 95 -19.64 -7.21 5.98
C ARG A 95 -18.75 -8.44 6.22
N GLU A 96 -17.64 -8.32 6.95
CA GLU A 96 -16.60 -9.36 7.03
C GLU A 96 -16.40 -9.96 8.43
N GLU A 97 -17.17 -9.55 9.43
CA GLU A 97 -17.01 -9.95 10.84
C GLU A 97 -17.42 -11.40 11.17
N ARG A 98 -17.63 -12.26 10.15
CA ARG A 98 -17.88 -13.70 10.35
C ARG A 98 -16.61 -14.55 10.48
N LEU A 99 -15.43 -13.94 10.42
CA LEU A 99 -14.18 -14.64 10.73
C LEU A 99 -13.93 -14.56 12.24
N PRO A 100 -13.65 -15.69 12.92
CA PRO A 100 -13.31 -15.66 14.34
C PRO A 100 -12.09 -14.74 14.51
N LEU A 101 -12.27 -13.66 15.24
CA LEU A 101 -11.18 -12.82 15.71
C LEU A 101 -10.19 -13.74 16.43
N SER A 102 -8.91 -13.68 16.06
CA SER A 102 -7.91 -14.43 16.82
C SER A 102 -7.96 -13.93 18.26
N PRO A 103 -7.91 -14.77 19.30
CA PRO A 103 -7.89 -14.33 20.70
C PRO A 103 -6.73 -13.38 21.05
N GLN A 104 -5.73 -13.24 20.17
CA GLN A 104 -4.66 -12.23 20.25
C GLN A 104 -5.04 -10.85 19.67
N ASP A 105 -6.21 -10.69 19.04
CA ASP A 105 -6.65 -9.45 18.36
C ASP A 105 -7.49 -8.52 19.26
N ASP A 106 -8.02 -9.00 20.39
CA ASP A 106 -8.98 -8.24 21.22
C ASP A 106 -8.32 -7.28 22.23
N SER A 107 -7.03 -7.44 22.53
CA SER A 107 -6.33 -6.58 23.50
C SER A 107 -5.76 -5.30 22.89
N ARG A 108 -6.39 -4.76 21.83
CA ARG A 108 -5.87 -3.55 21.18
C ARG A 108 -6.20 -2.32 21.99
N GLN A 109 -5.12 -1.74 22.47
CA GLN A 109 -5.09 -0.68 23.42
C GLN A 109 -5.62 0.61 22.76
N VAL A 110 -6.50 1.33 23.45
CA VAL A 110 -6.74 2.76 23.19
C VAL A 110 -6.20 3.53 24.39
N ALA A 111 -5.56 4.66 24.14
CA ALA A 111 -5.16 5.58 25.19
C ALA A 111 -6.10 6.79 25.19
N LEU A 112 -6.75 7.01 26.33
CA LEU A 112 -7.67 8.12 26.56
C LEU A 112 -7.10 9.03 27.65
N LEU A 113 -6.88 10.29 27.29
CA LEU A 113 -6.36 11.33 28.18
C LEU A 113 -7.39 12.45 28.27
N ASP A 114 -8.00 12.62 29.44
CA ASP A 114 -8.94 13.71 29.72
C ASP A 114 -8.31 14.72 30.69
N GLU A 115 -8.43 16.01 30.39
CA GLU A 115 -8.10 17.12 31.28
C GLU A 115 -9.38 17.84 31.71
N TYR A 116 -9.68 17.79 33.01
CA TYR A 116 -10.93 18.26 33.59
C TYR A 116 -10.87 19.70 34.13
N ASP A 117 -9.68 20.27 34.37
CA ASP A 117 -9.56 21.57 35.01
C ASP A 117 -8.43 22.46 34.45
N ASP A 118 -8.47 23.75 34.80
CA ASP A 118 -7.43 24.73 34.48
C ASP A 118 -6.08 24.43 35.17
N SER A 119 -6.03 23.44 36.08
CA SER A 119 -4.79 23.02 36.73
C SER A 119 -3.88 22.22 35.77
N GLY A 120 -4.44 21.75 34.65
CA GLY A 120 -3.73 20.97 33.64
C GLY A 120 -3.43 19.54 34.08
N SER A 121 -4.14 19.04 35.10
CA SER A 121 -3.98 17.64 35.52
C SER A 121 -4.66 16.73 34.50
N SER A 122 -3.86 15.96 33.76
CA SER A 122 -4.39 14.95 32.85
C SER A 122 -4.65 13.65 33.61
N ILE A 123 -5.89 13.17 33.57
CA ILE A 123 -6.22 11.84 34.06
C ILE A 123 -6.07 10.89 32.88
N TRP A 124 -5.04 10.06 32.94
CA TRP A 124 -4.96 8.88 32.10
C TRP A 124 -5.99 7.88 32.61
N LEU A 125 -7.11 7.77 31.89
CA LEU A 125 -8.20 6.89 32.30
C LEU A 125 -7.77 5.42 32.20
N SER A 126 -7.04 5.06 31.15
CA SER A 126 -6.31 3.81 31.06
C SER A 126 -5.42 3.83 29.81
N THR A 127 -4.28 3.16 29.91
CA THR A 127 -3.50 2.72 28.76
C THR A 127 -3.85 1.27 28.52
N ALA A 128 -4.48 0.94 27.39
CA ALA A 128 -5.06 -0.38 27.09
C ALA A 128 -6.56 -0.56 27.33
N LEU A 129 -7.37 0.46 27.02
CA LEU A 129 -8.82 0.27 27.02
C LEU A 129 -9.24 -0.72 25.93
N GLU A 130 -10.01 -1.75 26.32
CA GLU A 130 -10.78 -2.56 25.38
C GLU A 130 -11.89 -1.72 24.74
N ALA A 131 -12.44 -2.17 23.61
CA ALA A 131 -13.48 -1.41 22.92
C ALA A 131 -14.75 -1.20 23.77
N SER A 132 -15.11 -2.19 24.60
CA SER A 132 -16.21 -2.13 25.55
C SER A 132 -15.97 -1.07 26.64
N GLU A 133 -14.76 -1.03 27.19
CA GLU A 133 -14.34 -0.02 28.16
C GLU A 133 -14.26 1.37 27.53
N LEU A 134 -13.76 1.47 26.30
CA LEU A 134 -13.76 2.71 25.53
C LEU A 134 -15.20 3.23 25.35
N ALA A 135 -16.14 2.37 24.94
CA ALA A 135 -17.54 2.74 24.81
C ALA A 135 -18.14 3.19 26.14
N LYS A 136 -17.80 2.54 27.25
CA LYS A 136 -18.24 2.93 28.60
C LYS A 136 -17.67 4.28 29.02
N ASN A 137 -16.38 4.51 28.79
CA ASN A 137 -15.69 5.76 29.14
C ASN A 137 -16.14 6.93 28.26
N LEU A 138 -16.43 6.69 26.98
CA LEU A 138 -16.89 7.73 26.07
C LEU A 138 -18.42 7.97 26.15
N GLY A 139 -19.21 6.92 26.38
CA GLY A 139 -20.68 6.92 26.25
C GLY A 139 -21.48 6.82 27.55
N GLY A 140 -20.83 6.66 28.71
CA GLY A 140 -21.51 6.34 29.96
C GLY A 140 -22.61 7.34 30.37
N ASN A 141 -23.72 6.80 30.88
CA ASN A 141 -24.89 7.47 31.47
C ASN A 141 -24.60 8.54 32.56
N GLY A 142 -23.32 8.80 32.89
CA GLY A 142 -22.82 9.92 33.68
C GLY A 142 -22.34 11.08 32.81
N ARG A 143 -23.12 11.49 31.80
CA ARG A 143 -22.82 12.61 30.89
C ARG A 143 -22.53 13.94 31.58
N SER A 144 -22.76 14.06 32.89
CA SER A 144 -22.41 15.25 33.68
C SER A 144 -20.93 15.58 33.59
N ASN A 145 -20.03 14.59 33.53
CA ASN A 145 -18.59 14.85 33.58
C ASN A 145 -17.95 14.92 32.18
N VAL A 146 -18.60 14.37 31.15
CA VAL A 146 -18.09 14.40 29.76
C VAL A 146 -18.20 15.80 29.15
N GLU A 147 -19.19 16.61 29.57
CA GLU A 147 -19.25 18.03 29.20
C GLU A 147 -18.26 18.91 29.98
N GLU A 148 -17.61 18.37 31.02
CA GLU A 148 -16.70 19.12 31.89
C GLU A 148 -15.24 19.09 31.40
N ALA A 149 -14.81 18.03 30.71
CA ALA A 149 -13.45 17.95 30.18
C ALA A 149 -13.17 19.13 29.23
N ALA A 150 -12.18 19.94 29.58
CA ALA A 150 -11.71 21.00 28.72
C ALA A 150 -11.01 20.38 27.51
N ILE A 151 -10.14 19.40 27.72
CA ILE A 151 -9.36 18.80 26.64
C ILE A 151 -9.48 17.29 26.71
N ARG A 152 -9.86 16.68 25.59
CA ARG A 152 -9.90 15.23 25.43
C ARG A 152 -8.96 14.80 24.32
N ARG A 153 -8.09 13.83 24.57
CA ARG A 153 -7.16 13.28 23.57
C ARG A 153 -7.32 11.77 23.50
N ILE A 154 -7.55 11.27 22.30
CA ILE A 154 -7.84 9.86 22.02
C ILE A 154 -6.78 9.37 21.03
N TYR A 155 -5.91 8.47 21.48
CA TYR A 155 -4.88 7.85 20.65
C TYR A 155 -5.25 6.39 20.34
N ILE A 156 -5.32 6.06 19.06
CA ILE A 156 -5.78 4.77 18.55
C ILE A 156 -4.77 4.21 17.54
N PRO A 157 -3.92 3.25 17.95
CA PRO A 157 -3.15 2.47 17.01
C PRO A 157 -4.04 1.43 16.33
N ASN A 158 -3.77 1.21 15.05
CA ASN A 158 -4.41 0.22 14.20
C ASN A 158 -5.95 0.23 14.29
N LEU A 159 -6.57 1.32 13.86
CA LEU A 159 -8.03 1.51 13.89
C LEU A 159 -8.80 0.26 13.42
N THR A 160 -9.70 -0.26 14.28
CA THR A 160 -10.53 -1.44 14.01
C THR A 160 -12.00 -1.07 13.81
N PRO A 161 -12.81 -1.92 13.15
CA PRO A 161 -14.26 -1.72 13.01
C PRO A 161 -14.96 -1.44 14.34
N VAL A 162 -14.61 -2.20 15.39
CA VAL A 162 -15.23 -2.09 16.71
C VAL A 162 -14.94 -0.72 17.32
N ILE A 163 -13.70 -0.24 17.24
CA ILE A 163 -13.33 1.11 17.72
C ILE A 163 -14.10 2.18 16.94
N VAL A 164 -14.23 2.04 15.61
CA VAL A 164 -15.02 2.98 14.79
C VAL A 164 -16.47 3.05 15.29
N ARG A 165 -17.11 1.92 15.59
CA ARG A 165 -18.48 1.92 16.17
C ARG A 165 -18.53 2.60 17.53
N CYS A 166 -17.56 2.33 18.41
CA CYS A 166 -17.50 2.98 19.72
C CYS A 166 -17.37 4.50 19.60
N LEU A 167 -16.49 4.98 18.70
CA LEU A 167 -16.32 6.39 18.42
C LEU A 167 -17.59 7.01 17.82
N ALA A 168 -18.22 6.35 16.85
CA ALA A 168 -19.45 6.84 16.23
C ALA A 168 -20.57 6.99 17.27
N ARG A 169 -20.75 6.00 18.15
CA ARG A 169 -21.75 6.02 19.22
C ARG A 169 -21.49 7.13 20.25
N ALA A 170 -20.23 7.40 20.55
CA ALA A 170 -19.87 8.37 21.58
C ALA A 170 -19.59 9.79 21.06
N ALA A 171 -19.51 9.97 19.76
CA ALA A 171 -19.27 11.27 19.14
C ALA A 171 -20.31 12.31 19.57
N THR A 172 -19.82 13.48 19.96
CA THR A 172 -20.63 14.68 20.17
C THR A 172 -21.25 15.14 18.85
N PRO A 173 -22.32 15.94 18.86
CA PRO A 173 -22.91 16.49 17.62
C PRO A 173 -21.90 17.23 16.72
N LEU A 174 -20.85 17.80 17.34
CA LEU A 174 -19.75 18.45 16.65
C LEU A 174 -18.88 17.43 15.90
N GLU A 175 -18.43 16.39 16.60
CA GLU A 175 -17.57 15.34 16.07
C GLU A 175 -18.30 14.53 15.01
N CYS A 176 -19.60 14.29 15.17
CA CYS A 176 -20.42 13.57 14.18
C CYS A 176 -20.35 14.18 12.78
N ARG A 177 -20.01 15.46 12.63
CA ARG A 177 -19.91 16.16 11.34
C ARG A 177 -18.58 15.97 10.64
N VAL A 178 -17.50 15.76 11.38
CA VAL A 178 -16.12 15.73 10.84
C VAL A 178 -15.49 14.35 10.91
N LEU A 179 -15.91 13.54 11.87
CA LEU A 179 -15.31 12.25 12.16
C LEU A 179 -15.54 11.21 11.05
N PRO A 180 -16.69 11.15 10.34
CA PRO A 180 -16.86 10.30 9.16
C PRO A 180 -15.81 10.55 8.07
N ASP A 181 -15.69 11.79 7.63
CA ASP A 181 -14.73 12.20 6.59
C ASP A 181 -13.29 11.91 7.05
N PHE A 182 -12.97 12.21 8.32
CA PHE A 182 -11.67 11.90 8.90
C PHE A 182 -11.36 10.40 8.88
N MET A 183 -12.32 9.55 9.26
CA MET A 183 -12.14 8.10 9.21
C MET A 183 -11.96 7.62 7.78
N GLU A 184 -12.81 8.07 6.84
CA GLU A 184 -12.69 7.70 5.44
C GLU A 184 -11.31 8.06 4.86
N GLN A 185 -10.84 9.29 5.08
CA GLN A 185 -9.52 9.74 4.64
C GLN A 185 -8.38 8.91 5.25
N HIS A 186 -8.48 8.55 6.54
CA HIS A 186 -7.52 7.65 7.16
C HIS A 186 -7.51 6.28 6.48
N LEU A 187 -8.68 5.70 6.18
CA LEU A 187 -8.77 4.38 5.57
C LEU A 187 -8.28 4.35 4.13
N GLU A 188 -8.59 5.38 3.35
CA GLU A 188 -8.10 5.53 1.98
C GLU A 188 -6.59 5.76 1.94
N GLY A 189 -6.02 6.35 3.00
CA GLY A 189 -4.62 6.75 3.01
C GLY A 189 -4.36 7.87 2.01
N THR A 190 -5.31 8.78 1.86
CA THR A 190 -5.17 9.99 1.03
C THR A 190 -4.50 11.08 1.87
N PRO A 191 -3.44 11.75 1.38
CA PRO A 191 -2.86 12.86 2.12
C PRO A 191 -3.80 14.06 2.12
N VAL A 192 -4.05 14.61 3.30
CA VAL A 192 -4.87 15.80 3.49
C VAL A 192 -4.23 16.59 4.62
N ILE A 193 -4.07 17.91 4.47
CA ILE A 193 -3.62 18.80 5.55
C ILE A 193 -4.50 20.05 5.52
N GLU A 194 -5.41 20.18 6.47
CA GLU A 194 -6.39 21.25 6.48
C GLU A 194 -6.53 21.89 7.85
N ALA A 195 -6.74 23.20 7.85
CA ALA A 195 -7.17 23.95 9.01
C ALA A 195 -8.36 24.82 8.59
N ARG A 196 -9.53 24.55 9.16
CA ARG A 196 -10.80 25.18 8.75
C ARG A 196 -11.62 25.62 9.94
N ILE A 197 -12.39 26.69 9.72
CA ILE A 197 -13.47 27.13 10.60
C ILE A 197 -14.76 26.70 9.93
N LEU A 198 -15.63 25.98 10.64
CA LEU A 198 -16.89 25.52 10.08
C LEU A 198 -17.90 26.68 10.05
N PRO A 199 -18.71 26.82 8.98
CA PRO A 199 -19.67 27.91 8.82
C PRO A 199 -20.99 27.67 9.57
N ASP A 200 -20.97 26.97 10.70
CA ASP A 200 -22.17 26.42 11.35
C ASP A 200 -22.86 27.39 12.34
N GLY A 201 -22.59 28.69 12.23
CA GLY A 201 -23.11 29.73 13.13
C GLY A 201 -22.49 29.71 14.54
N TYR A 202 -21.91 28.58 14.94
CA TYR A 202 -20.98 28.44 16.04
C TYR A 202 -19.55 28.57 15.50
N LYS A 203 -18.62 29.19 16.23
CA LYS A 203 -17.23 29.36 15.76
C LYS A 203 -16.43 28.05 15.94
N THR A 204 -16.90 26.97 15.34
CA THR A 204 -16.23 25.66 15.40
C THR A 204 -14.98 25.67 14.53
N PHE A 205 -13.87 25.14 15.04
CA PHE A 205 -12.68 24.89 14.23
C PHE A 205 -12.39 23.39 14.12
N CYS A 206 -11.69 23.04 13.06
CA CYS A 206 -11.23 21.70 12.74
C CYS A 206 -9.83 21.81 12.14
N PHE A 207 -8.85 21.19 12.78
CA PHE A 207 -7.49 21.05 12.28
C PHE A 207 -7.23 19.57 12.04
N GLU A 208 -6.92 19.19 10.82
CA GLU A 208 -6.74 17.79 10.45
C GLU A 208 -5.50 17.59 9.58
N PHE A 209 -4.87 16.44 9.75
CA PHE A 209 -3.92 15.94 8.78
C PHE A 209 -3.99 14.42 8.64
N HIS A 210 -3.64 13.94 7.45
CA HIS A 210 -3.47 12.56 7.06
C HIS A 210 -2.14 12.46 6.32
N LEU A 211 -1.20 11.69 6.87
CA LEU A 211 0.17 11.58 6.34
C LEU A 211 0.47 10.11 6.01
N PRO A 212 0.12 9.66 4.79
CA PRO A 212 0.54 8.37 4.26
C PRO A 212 2.05 8.34 4.10
N HIS A 213 2.68 7.24 4.52
CA HIS A 213 4.11 7.06 4.42
C HIS A 213 4.48 5.58 4.33
N LEU A 214 5.74 5.35 3.97
CA LEU A 214 6.31 4.01 3.82
C LEU A 214 7.39 3.81 4.87
N ILE A 215 7.37 2.65 5.50
CA ILE A 215 8.23 2.32 6.62
C ILE A 215 9.08 1.10 6.26
N LEU A 216 10.40 1.26 6.26
CA LEU A 216 11.33 0.16 6.02
C LEU A 216 11.71 -0.51 7.35
N ARG A 217 11.53 -1.83 7.43
CA ARG A 217 12.02 -2.65 8.55
C ARG A 217 12.71 -3.90 8.04
N THR A 218 13.68 -4.38 8.81
CA THR A 218 14.38 -5.64 8.56
C THR A 218 13.85 -6.68 9.56
N ASP A 219 13.13 -7.68 9.06
CA ASP A 219 12.46 -8.67 9.90
C ASP A 219 12.47 -10.07 9.30
N ARG A 220 12.37 -11.09 10.16
CA ARG A 220 12.31 -12.50 9.72
C ARG A 220 10.92 -12.93 9.27
N ILE A 221 9.89 -12.25 9.78
CA ILE A 221 8.49 -12.58 9.54
C ILE A 221 7.82 -11.36 8.97
N VAL A 222 7.16 -11.55 7.84
CA VAL A 222 6.36 -10.53 7.18
C VAL A 222 5.03 -10.41 7.90
N ARG A 223 4.77 -9.25 8.49
CA ARG A 223 3.51 -8.96 9.19
C ARG A 223 2.51 -8.38 8.23
N LYS A 224 1.40 -9.07 8.02
CA LYS A 224 0.32 -8.59 7.17
C LYS A 224 -0.62 -7.72 7.97
N ASP A 225 -1.16 -6.69 7.34
CA ASP A 225 -2.28 -5.96 7.93
C ASP A 225 -3.51 -6.88 7.96
N TYR A 226 -3.95 -7.23 9.16
CA TYR A 226 -5.10 -8.09 9.38
C TYR A 226 -6.41 -7.31 9.16
N ARG A 227 -6.38 -5.97 9.24
CA ARG A 227 -7.56 -5.13 9.00
C ARG A 227 -7.93 -5.23 7.54
N ARG A 228 -9.21 -5.40 7.27
CA ARG A 228 -9.72 -5.54 5.91
C ARG A 228 -10.70 -4.42 5.57
N LEU A 229 -10.60 -3.96 4.34
CA LEU A 229 -11.55 -3.05 3.72
C LEU A 229 -11.99 -3.70 2.41
N SER A 230 -13.26 -4.10 2.33
CA SER A 230 -13.80 -4.83 1.17
C SER A 230 -12.95 -6.06 0.76
N GLY A 231 -12.52 -6.86 1.74
CA GLY A 231 -11.86 -8.14 1.55
C GLY A 231 -10.37 -8.07 1.34
N ARG A 232 -9.81 -6.86 1.21
CA ARG A 232 -8.39 -6.61 1.01
C ARG A 232 -7.75 -6.08 2.28
N PRO A 233 -6.49 -6.42 2.57
CA PRO A 233 -5.72 -5.76 3.61
C PRO A 233 -5.80 -4.24 3.47
N LEU A 234 -6.03 -3.54 4.58
CA LEU A 234 -6.16 -2.08 4.61
C LEU A 234 -4.85 -1.40 4.16
N ARG A 235 -3.71 -2.03 4.47
CA ARG A 235 -2.37 -1.61 4.06
C ARG A 235 -1.62 -2.77 3.42
N HIS A 236 -0.71 -2.43 2.52
CA HIS A 236 0.11 -3.40 1.81
C HIS A 236 1.54 -3.41 2.34
N GLU A 237 2.13 -4.59 2.30
CA GLU A 237 3.54 -4.84 2.51
C GLU A 237 4.27 -5.15 1.19
N PHE A 238 5.49 -4.63 1.05
CA PHE A 238 6.36 -4.91 -0.08
C PHE A 238 7.63 -5.58 0.45
N GLN A 239 7.79 -6.86 0.13
CA GLN A 239 9.07 -7.51 0.32
C GLN A 239 10.04 -7.03 -0.74
N ILE A 240 11.27 -6.77 -0.34
CA ILE A 240 12.31 -6.32 -1.24
C ILE A 240 13.36 -7.44 -1.35
N PRO A 241 13.08 -8.51 -2.11
CA PRO A 241 14.02 -9.62 -2.30
C PRO A 241 15.34 -9.15 -2.93
N CYS A 242 15.34 -7.97 -3.53
CA CYS A 242 16.46 -7.35 -4.20
C CYS A 242 17.56 -6.78 -3.28
N LEU A 243 17.34 -6.76 -1.95
CA LEU A 243 18.26 -6.18 -0.97
C LEU A 243 19.01 -7.22 -0.14
N ASP A 244 18.71 -8.49 -0.33
CA ASP A 244 19.31 -9.55 0.45
C ASP A 244 20.81 -9.64 0.14
N LYS A 245 21.65 -9.10 1.03
CA LYS A 245 23.10 -8.95 0.82
C LYS A 245 23.85 -10.29 0.99
N GLY A 246 23.27 -11.39 0.50
CA GLY A 246 23.83 -12.73 0.62
C GLY A 246 24.11 -13.14 2.06
N ASN A 247 23.44 -12.52 3.04
CA ASN A 247 23.63 -12.82 4.45
C ASN A 247 22.62 -13.90 4.85
N ASP A 248 22.71 -15.04 4.16
CA ASP A 248 21.88 -16.24 4.30
C ASP A 248 21.85 -16.81 5.73
N MET A 249 22.71 -16.30 6.62
CA MET A 249 22.90 -16.85 7.96
C MET A 249 21.74 -16.55 8.94
N LEU A 250 20.82 -15.61 8.65
CA LEU A 250 19.81 -15.17 9.63
C LEU A 250 18.36 -15.02 9.11
N GLY A 251 18.09 -15.25 7.82
CA GLY A 251 16.74 -15.32 7.25
C GLY A 251 15.90 -14.05 7.48
N SER A 252 16.51 -12.87 7.44
CA SER A 252 15.82 -11.57 7.59
C SER A 252 15.61 -10.90 6.24
N PHE A 253 14.42 -10.36 6.02
CA PHE A 253 14.04 -9.66 4.81
C PHE A 253 13.86 -8.16 5.10
N ASP A 254 14.22 -7.34 4.14
CA ASP A 254 13.82 -5.95 4.11
C ASP A 254 12.39 -5.84 3.58
N ILE A 255 11.52 -5.26 4.40
CA ILE A 255 10.09 -5.17 4.15
C ILE A 255 9.68 -3.71 4.30
N ILE A 256 8.95 -3.21 3.31
CA ILE A 256 8.30 -1.90 3.39
C ILE A 256 6.84 -2.09 3.74
N TYR A 257 6.40 -1.37 4.76
CA TYR A 257 5.02 -1.32 5.20
C TYR A 257 4.39 0.00 4.81
N GLN A 258 3.18 -0.04 4.25
CA GLN A 258 2.34 1.15 4.14
C GLN A 258 1.76 1.51 5.49
N ALA A 259 1.82 2.78 5.84
CA ALA A 259 1.29 3.30 7.09
C ALA A 259 0.67 4.69 6.88
N VAL A 260 -0.30 5.03 7.71
CA VAL A 260 -0.95 6.35 7.75
C VAL A 260 -0.95 6.84 9.19
N THR A 261 -0.52 8.10 9.36
CA THR A 261 -0.70 8.83 10.62
C THR A 261 -1.72 9.93 10.38
N SER A 262 -2.81 9.91 11.13
CA SER A 262 -3.89 10.88 11.01
C SER A 262 -4.17 11.56 12.34
N CYS A 263 -4.41 12.86 12.32
CA CYS A 263 -4.77 13.64 13.49
C CYS A 263 -5.95 14.54 13.16
N LEU A 264 -6.91 14.62 14.08
CA LEU A 264 -8.03 15.55 14.03
C LEU A 264 -8.12 16.25 15.38
N ILE A 265 -8.13 17.59 15.36
CA ILE A 265 -8.42 18.41 16.52
C ILE A 265 -9.65 19.25 16.19
N VAL A 266 -10.73 19.04 16.93
CA VAL A 266 -12.01 19.69 16.72
C VAL A 266 -12.50 20.31 18.02
N GLY A 267 -13.03 21.53 17.94
CA GLY A 267 -13.53 22.22 19.13
C GLY A 267 -14.29 23.50 18.80
N SER A 268 -15.00 24.01 19.79
CA SER A 268 -15.69 25.30 19.71
C SER A 268 -14.87 26.45 20.32
N PHE A 269 -13.87 26.13 21.14
CA PHE A 269 -13.01 27.11 21.83
C PHE A 269 -11.55 26.66 21.82
N SER A 270 -10.60 27.60 21.82
CA SER A 270 -9.17 27.27 21.82
C SER A 270 -8.77 26.39 23.00
N LYS A 271 -9.44 26.54 24.14
CA LYS A 271 -9.21 25.77 25.38
C LYS A 271 -10.18 24.61 25.59
N ARG A 272 -11.13 24.41 24.66
CA ARG A 272 -12.08 23.30 24.72
C ARG A 272 -12.17 22.53 23.41
N TRP A 273 -11.50 21.39 23.36
CA TRP A 273 -11.32 20.62 22.13
C TRP A 273 -11.12 19.13 22.38
N THR A 274 -11.48 18.33 21.38
CA THR A 274 -11.17 16.91 21.30
C THR A 274 -10.13 16.65 20.21
N GLY A 275 -9.10 15.90 20.54
CA GLY A 275 -8.08 15.40 19.64
C GLY A 275 -8.24 13.90 19.40
N TYR A 276 -8.18 13.47 18.14
CA TYR A 276 -8.09 12.07 17.72
C TYR A 276 -6.75 11.88 16.99
N MET A 277 -6.00 10.84 17.34
CA MET A 277 -4.78 10.44 16.63
C MET A 277 -4.88 8.97 16.26
N LEU A 278 -4.82 8.69 14.97
CA LEU A 278 -4.87 7.35 14.40
C LEU A 278 -3.50 7.02 13.81
N THR A 279 -2.92 5.89 14.19
CA THR A 279 -1.61 5.45 13.68
C THR A 279 -1.66 4.01 13.21
N ASP A 280 -0.94 3.71 12.13
CA ASP A 280 -0.69 2.33 11.72
C ASP A 280 0.60 1.81 12.37
N SER A 281 0.51 0.73 13.13
CA SER A 281 1.63 0.07 13.82
C SER A 281 1.58 -1.47 13.73
N TYR A 282 0.76 -2.03 12.84
CA TYR A 282 0.58 -3.49 12.63
C TYR A 282 1.89 -4.24 12.29
N PHE A 283 2.92 -3.51 11.86
CA PHE A 283 4.23 -4.06 11.52
C PHE A 283 5.19 -4.16 12.72
N VAL A 284 4.85 -3.61 13.89
CA VAL A 284 5.72 -3.65 15.07
C VAL A 284 5.75 -5.07 15.66
N ASN A 285 6.94 -5.50 16.07
CA ASN A 285 7.12 -6.77 16.75
C ASN A 285 6.97 -6.59 18.27
N PRO A 286 5.95 -7.17 18.91
CA PRO A 286 5.82 -7.08 20.37
C PRO A 286 7.02 -7.69 21.11
N ASP A 287 7.69 -8.69 20.53
CA ASP A 287 8.76 -9.45 21.21
C ASP A 287 10.13 -8.78 21.19
N LYS A 288 10.38 -7.81 20.29
CA LYS A 288 11.74 -7.28 20.08
C LYS A 288 11.96 -5.93 20.75
N THR A 289 10.98 -5.03 20.67
CA THR A 289 11.00 -3.69 21.28
C THR A 289 9.69 -2.99 20.95
N PHE A 290 9.07 -2.36 21.95
CA PHE A 290 7.96 -1.44 21.71
C PHE A 290 8.50 -0.17 21.04
N GLY A 291 8.09 0.08 19.80
CA GLY A 291 8.39 1.34 19.12
C GLY A 291 7.55 2.48 19.67
N GLU A 292 7.93 3.73 19.39
CA GLU A 292 7.18 4.92 19.79
C GLU A 292 5.73 4.96 19.24
N ASP A 293 5.43 4.14 18.23
CA ASP A 293 4.09 4.03 17.65
C ASP A 293 3.21 2.94 18.33
N CYS A 294 3.75 2.21 19.32
CA CYS A 294 3.03 1.25 20.16
C CYS A 294 2.51 1.92 21.44
N ILE A 295 1.34 1.49 21.95
CA ILE A 295 0.82 2.01 23.22
C ILE A 295 1.66 1.52 24.38
N GLU A 296 2.16 0.29 24.31
CA GLU A 296 2.98 -0.34 25.33
C GLU A 296 4.20 0.52 25.69
N TYR A 297 4.81 1.19 24.70
CA TYR A 297 5.90 2.14 24.91
C TYR A 297 5.52 3.33 25.81
N TRP A 298 4.24 3.71 25.81
CA TRP A 298 3.69 4.79 26.62
C TRP A 298 3.13 4.31 27.97
N THR A 299 3.00 2.99 28.15
CA THR A 299 2.44 2.37 29.37
C THR A 299 3.48 2.06 30.43
N GLU A 300 4.76 1.87 30.04
CA GLU A 300 5.82 1.57 31.00
C GLU A 300 5.95 2.73 32.00
N GLU A 301 5.62 2.46 33.27
CA GLU A 301 5.74 3.42 34.37
C GLU A 301 7.17 3.97 34.42
N ARG A 302 7.36 5.15 33.84
CA ARG A 302 8.58 5.92 34.07
C ARG A 302 8.57 6.35 35.54
N ALA A 303 9.71 6.18 36.21
CA ALA A 303 9.90 6.48 37.63
C ALA A 303 9.50 7.91 38.05
N ASP A 304 9.36 8.82 37.09
CA ASP A 304 9.18 10.26 37.33
C ASP A 304 7.70 10.72 37.33
N HIS A 305 6.73 9.81 37.31
CA HIS A 305 5.27 10.07 37.27
C HIS A 305 4.74 10.87 36.07
N ALA A 306 5.61 11.54 35.31
CA ALA A 306 5.24 12.31 34.14
C ALA A 306 5.01 11.39 32.94
N LYS A 307 3.75 11.29 32.50
CA LYS A 307 3.38 10.44 31.38
C LYS A 307 3.67 11.15 30.06
N PRO A 308 4.30 10.49 29.07
CA PRO A 308 4.59 11.07 27.77
C PRO A 308 3.32 11.20 26.91
N ASP A 309 3.20 12.28 26.14
CA ASP A 309 2.07 12.48 25.23
C ASP A 309 2.24 11.71 23.90
N PRO A 310 1.39 10.72 23.59
CA PRO A 310 1.52 9.91 22.39
C PRO A 310 1.32 10.73 21.10
N PHE A 311 0.55 11.82 21.09
CA PHE A 311 0.39 12.65 19.88
C PHE A 311 1.73 13.24 19.44
N THR A 312 2.55 13.62 20.43
CA THR A 312 3.86 14.25 20.24
C THR A 312 5.02 13.26 20.30
N LEU A 313 4.76 11.96 20.20
CA LEU A 313 5.79 10.91 20.34
C LEU A 313 6.60 11.10 21.64
N GLY A 314 5.93 11.46 22.73
CA GLY A 314 6.54 11.65 24.04
C GLY A 314 7.54 12.80 24.14
N ARG A 315 7.66 13.65 23.12
CA ARG A 315 8.48 14.88 23.18
C ARG A 315 7.88 15.94 24.10
N SER A 316 6.57 15.85 24.31
CA SER A 316 5.84 16.62 25.31
C SER A 316 5.29 15.64 26.36
N LEU A 317 5.13 16.13 27.59
CA LEU A 317 4.42 15.39 28.63
C LEU A 317 2.91 15.51 28.39
N SER A 318 2.14 14.54 28.86
CA SER A 318 0.68 14.58 28.79
C SER A 318 0.12 15.77 29.55
N ASP A 319 0.74 16.13 30.68
CA ASP A 319 0.40 17.30 31.50
C ASP A 319 1.00 18.61 30.94
N CYS A 320 1.59 18.60 29.74
CA CYS A 320 2.12 19.83 29.17
C CYS A 320 1.00 20.86 28.93
N SER A 321 1.34 22.12 29.21
CA SER A 321 0.47 23.29 29.26
C SER A 321 -0.11 23.75 27.91
N PHE A 322 -0.26 22.87 26.92
CA PHE A 322 -0.83 23.23 25.62
C PHE A 322 -2.36 23.26 25.70
N THR A 323 -2.88 24.19 26.49
CA THR A 323 -4.33 24.36 26.60
C THR A 323 -4.92 24.83 25.25
N ASN A 324 -4.14 25.56 24.45
CA ASN A 324 -4.58 26.08 23.16
C ASN A 324 -4.47 25.02 22.04
N ALA A 325 -5.60 24.71 21.40
CA ALA A 325 -5.73 23.75 20.31
C ALA A 325 -4.77 24.02 19.13
N ARG A 326 -4.49 25.30 18.82
CA ARG A 326 -3.61 25.68 17.70
C ARG A 326 -2.16 25.36 18.00
N ASP A 327 -1.72 25.71 19.21
CA ASP A 327 -0.36 25.41 19.69
C ASP A 327 -0.16 23.90 19.72
N TYR A 328 -1.16 23.18 20.23
CA TYR A 328 -1.12 21.72 20.30
C TYR A 328 -1.09 21.08 18.90
N PHE A 329 -1.95 21.53 17.97
CA PHE A 329 -1.98 21.05 16.60
C PHE A 329 -0.63 21.23 15.91
N ILE A 330 -0.08 22.46 15.91
CA ILE A 330 1.15 22.75 15.17
C ILE A 330 2.36 22.03 15.78
N ASN A 331 2.39 21.86 17.10
CA ASN A 331 3.42 21.09 17.80
C ASN A 331 3.35 19.59 17.44
N THR A 332 2.14 19.03 17.45
CA THR A 332 1.87 17.65 17.06
C THR A 332 2.23 17.41 15.59
N PHE A 333 1.76 18.28 14.71
CA PHE A 333 2.00 18.19 13.27
C PHE A 333 3.50 18.29 12.93
N SER A 334 4.19 19.29 13.48
CA SER A 334 5.65 19.44 13.33
C SER A 334 6.39 18.17 13.76
N THR A 335 6.03 17.60 14.91
CA THR A 335 6.65 16.39 15.43
C THR A 335 6.40 15.18 14.52
N ARG A 336 5.17 14.98 14.05
CA ARG A 336 4.80 13.84 13.20
C ARG A 336 5.41 13.94 11.79
N VAL A 337 5.46 15.14 11.20
CA VAL A 337 6.10 15.36 9.90
C VAL A 337 7.62 15.13 9.99
N GLU A 338 8.28 15.57 11.06
CA GLU A 338 9.70 15.27 11.30
C GLU A 338 9.98 13.78 11.41
N ARG A 339 9.13 13.03 12.14
CA ARG A 339 9.23 11.58 12.27
C ARG A 339 9.11 10.87 10.91
N ILE A 340 8.07 11.22 10.15
CA ILE A 340 7.80 10.66 8.82
C ILE A 340 8.93 10.97 7.84
N MET A 341 9.49 12.17 7.92
CA MET A 341 10.67 12.53 7.14
C MET A 341 11.90 11.66 7.49
N GLY A 342 12.04 11.25 8.76
CA GLY A 342 13.02 10.25 9.18
C GLY A 342 12.86 8.91 8.46
N GLU A 343 11.63 8.39 8.39
CA GLU A 343 11.30 7.13 7.71
C GLU A 343 11.57 7.23 6.19
N TRP A 344 11.16 8.33 5.54
CA TRP A 344 11.47 8.58 4.13
C TRP A 344 12.97 8.68 3.86
N ARG A 345 13.73 9.36 4.72
CA ARG A 345 15.19 9.46 4.59
C ARG A 345 15.83 8.07 4.66
N ASN A 346 15.41 7.25 5.62
CA ASN A 346 15.90 5.89 5.77
C ASN A 346 15.64 5.06 4.50
N LEU A 347 14.38 5.05 4.05
CA LEU A 347 13.96 4.32 2.86
C LEU A 347 14.73 4.74 1.60
N VAL A 348 14.81 6.05 1.30
CA VAL A 348 15.50 6.56 0.10
C VAL A 348 16.99 6.27 0.15
N THR A 349 17.61 6.39 1.33
CA THR A 349 19.02 6.06 1.51
C THR A 349 19.26 4.58 1.20
N HIS A 350 18.42 3.71 1.77
CA HIS A 350 18.53 2.28 1.58
C HIS A 350 18.34 1.86 0.12
N LEU A 351 17.31 2.40 -0.57
CA LEU A 351 17.08 2.17 -1.99
C LEU A 351 18.25 2.65 -2.85
N THR A 352 18.85 3.80 -2.53
CA THR A 352 20.02 4.27 -3.28
C THR A 352 21.20 3.33 -3.08
N THR A 353 21.50 2.97 -1.82
CA THR A 353 22.59 2.06 -1.50
C THR A 353 22.43 0.71 -2.20
N ALA A 354 21.21 0.19 -2.27
CA ALA A 354 20.89 -1.02 -3.02
C ALA A 354 21.26 -0.94 -4.50
N LEU A 355 20.85 0.15 -5.14
CA LEU A 355 21.09 0.41 -6.56
C LEU A 355 22.59 0.57 -6.86
N ASP A 356 23.32 1.19 -5.94
CA ASP A 356 24.76 1.36 -6.04
C ASP A 356 25.50 0.02 -5.92
N HIS A 357 25.08 -0.86 -4.99
CA HIS A 357 25.70 -2.17 -4.80
C HIS A 357 25.45 -3.13 -5.98
N GLN A 358 24.36 -2.97 -6.72
CA GLN A 358 24.06 -3.77 -7.92
C GLN A 358 24.76 -3.24 -9.18
N SER A 359 25.23 -1.98 -9.17
CA SER A 359 25.90 -1.34 -10.31
C SER A 359 27.20 -2.01 -10.80
N PRO A 360 28.07 -2.65 -9.97
CA PRO A 360 29.33 -3.21 -10.42
C PRO A 360 29.18 -4.38 -11.41
N LEU A 361 28.09 -5.15 -11.29
CA LEU A 361 27.81 -6.28 -12.19
C LEU A 361 27.63 -5.82 -13.64
N LEU A 362 27.11 -4.61 -13.84
CA LEU A 362 26.95 -3.99 -15.15
C LEU A 362 28.22 -3.25 -15.62
N SER A 363 28.88 -2.50 -14.73
CA SER A 363 30.07 -1.75 -15.10
C SER A 363 31.23 -2.66 -15.52
N HIS A 364 31.44 -3.79 -14.84
CA HIS A 364 32.50 -4.72 -15.24
C HIS A 364 32.21 -5.42 -16.58
N LYS A 365 30.93 -5.60 -16.96
CA LYS A 365 30.57 -6.22 -18.24
C LYS A 365 30.80 -5.31 -19.45
N LYS A 366 30.67 -3.98 -19.33
CA LYS A 366 30.95 -3.06 -20.44
C LYS A 366 32.40 -3.11 -20.93
N ASP A 367 33.35 -3.22 -20.01
CA ASP A 367 34.77 -3.33 -20.36
C ASP A 367 35.15 -4.71 -20.90
N VAL A 368 34.39 -5.74 -20.54
CA VAL A 368 34.59 -7.10 -21.05
C VAL A 368 33.98 -7.27 -22.45
N VAL A 369 32.84 -6.64 -22.74
CA VAL A 369 32.17 -6.77 -24.05
C VAL A 369 32.97 -6.11 -25.17
N SER A 370 33.65 -4.98 -24.92
CA SER A 370 34.51 -4.34 -25.93
C SER A 370 35.78 -5.14 -26.26
N LEU A 371 36.22 -6.03 -25.37
CA LEU A 371 37.38 -6.91 -25.60
C LEU A 371 37.00 -8.29 -26.17
N ARG A 372 35.71 -8.67 -26.14
CA ARG A 372 35.27 -10.04 -26.47
C ARG A 372 34.79 -10.21 -27.91
N GLU A 373 34.64 -9.12 -28.67
CA GLU A 373 34.29 -9.17 -30.10
C GLU A 373 35.27 -9.99 -30.96
N GLU A 374 36.49 -10.25 -30.48
CA GLU A 374 37.48 -11.06 -31.22
C GLU A 374 37.60 -12.53 -30.78
N SER A 375 36.96 -12.96 -29.68
CA SER A 375 37.14 -14.32 -29.16
C SER A 375 35.88 -15.18 -29.36
N HIS A 376 35.97 -16.21 -30.21
CA HIS A 376 34.93 -17.23 -30.46
C HIS A 376 34.66 -18.17 -29.27
N ILE A 377 34.81 -17.70 -28.03
CA ILE A 377 34.59 -18.53 -26.84
C ILE A 377 33.09 -18.80 -26.71
N PRO A 378 32.66 -20.08 -26.61
CA PRO A 378 31.27 -20.44 -26.37
C PRO A 378 30.71 -19.68 -25.16
N ARG A 379 29.57 -19.01 -25.35
CA ARG A 379 28.90 -18.26 -24.28
C ARG A 379 28.34 -19.22 -23.25
N ASP A 380 28.48 -18.86 -21.98
CA ASP A 380 27.98 -19.63 -20.85
C ASP A 380 26.45 -19.47 -20.77
N PRO A 381 25.64 -20.55 -20.73
CA PRO A 381 24.20 -20.45 -20.49
C PRO A 381 23.82 -19.66 -19.23
N ASP A 382 24.71 -19.61 -18.23
CA ASP A 382 24.49 -18.90 -16.96
C ASP A 382 24.35 -17.37 -17.14
N ASP A 383 25.00 -16.80 -18.17
CA ASP A 383 24.92 -15.36 -18.49
C ASP A 383 23.51 -14.91 -18.91
N SER A 384 22.68 -15.82 -19.44
CA SER A 384 21.31 -15.52 -19.87
C SER A 384 20.33 -15.50 -18.70
N VAL A 385 20.56 -16.36 -17.70
CA VAL A 385 19.77 -16.44 -16.47
C VAL A 385 20.00 -15.19 -15.64
N ALA A 386 21.27 -14.82 -15.42
CA ALA A 386 21.63 -13.61 -14.68
C ALA A 386 21.01 -12.34 -15.27
N LEU A 387 20.97 -12.20 -16.60
CA LEU A 387 20.37 -11.04 -17.26
C LEU A 387 18.84 -11.00 -17.12
N ARG A 388 18.17 -12.17 -17.13
CA ARG A 388 16.73 -12.26 -16.88
C ARG A 388 16.39 -11.90 -15.44
N ASP A 389 17.16 -12.43 -14.50
CA ASP A 389 16.99 -12.14 -13.08
C ASP A 389 17.21 -10.65 -12.79
N GLU A 390 18.20 -10.03 -13.44
CA GLU A 390 18.41 -8.59 -13.40
C GLU A 390 17.22 -7.80 -13.98
N GLY A 391 16.64 -8.25 -15.09
CA GLY A 391 15.42 -7.64 -15.65
C GLY A 391 14.25 -7.68 -14.66
N ILE A 392 13.99 -8.85 -14.06
CA ILE A 392 12.94 -9.03 -13.05
C ILE A 392 13.20 -8.13 -11.82
N TRP A 393 14.47 -8.02 -11.42
CA TRP A 393 14.90 -7.15 -10.34
C TRP A 393 14.63 -5.68 -10.64
N LEU A 394 15.01 -5.20 -11.83
CA LEU A 394 14.82 -3.81 -12.26
C LEU A 394 13.34 -3.44 -12.30
N ASP A 395 12.49 -4.33 -12.80
CA ASP A 395 11.05 -4.10 -12.89
C ASP A 395 10.40 -4.00 -11.49
N ARG A 396 10.83 -4.85 -10.54
CA ARG A 396 10.37 -4.78 -9.14
C ARG A 396 10.85 -3.50 -8.46
N ALA A 397 12.13 -3.16 -8.61
CA ALA A 397 12.70 -1.94 -8.05
C ALA A 397 12.01 -0.69 -8.61
N MET A 398 11.71 -0.68 -9.92
CA MET A 398 10.96 0.39 -10.58
C MET A 398 9.56 0.54 -9.98
N GLY A 399 8.81 -0.56 -9.86
CA GLY A 399 7.48 -0.55 -9.27
C GLY A 399 7.50 0.05 -7.87
N LEU A 400 8.47 -0.34 -7.05
CA LEU A 400 8.64 0.18 -5.69
C LEU A 400 8.97 1.69 -5.68
N VAL A 401 9.97 2.11 -6.47
CA VAL A 401 10.35 3.54 -6.56
C VAL A 401 9.19 4.39 -7.06
N GLN A 402 8.35 3.87 -7.95
CA GLN A 402 7.17 4.58 -8.43
C GLN A 402 6.10 4.75 -7.34
N VAL A 403 5.88 3.73 -6.50
CA VAL A 403 5.01 3.83 -5.32
C VAL A 403 5.55 4.86 -4.32
N CYS A 404 6.85 4.80 -4.02
CA CYS A 404 7.52 5.78 -3.15
C CYS A 404 7.40 7.21 -3.68
N HIS A 405 7.69 7.41 -4.97
CA HIS A 405 7.63 8.71 -5.62
C HIS A 405 6.23 9.31 -5.56
N ARG A 406 5.19 8.52 -5.90
CA ARG A 406 3.80 8.99 -5.87
C ARG A 406 3.40 9.40 -4.45
N SER A 407 3.56 8.52 -3.48
CA SER A 407 3.12 8.75 -2.10
C SER A 407 3.82 9.96 -1.45
N LEU A 408 5.14 10.08 -1.63
CA LEU A 408 5.88 11.24 -1.12
C LEU A 408 5.50 12.52 -1.87
N GLY A 409 5.33 12.46 -3.19
CA GLY A 409 4.97 13.62 -4.01
C GLY A 409 3.63 14.22 -3.61
N GLU A 410 2.60 13.39 -3.42
CA GLU A 410 1.28 13.84 -2.95
C GLU A 410 1.37 14.49 -1.55
N THR A 411 2.15 13.92 -0.63
CA THR A 411 2.37 14.50 0.71
C THR A 411 3.08 15.85 0.65
N VAL A 412 4.10 15.98 -0.21
CA VAL A 412 4.83 17.25 -0.41
C VAL A 412 3.90 18.33 -0.96
N VAL A 413 3.05 18.00 -1.93
CA VAL A 413 2.08 18.93 -2.51
C VAL A 413 1.12 19.46 -1.45
N GLU A 414 0.56 18.60 -0.59
CA GLU A 414 -0.34 19.02 0.48
C GLU A 414 0.39 19.86 1.55
N LEU A 415 1.64 19.53 1.89
CA LEU A 415 2.46 20.34 2.79
C LEU A 415 2.72 21.75 2.22
N GLU A 416 3.09 21.85 0.95
CA GLU A 416 3.34 23.12 0.26
C GLU A 416 2.07 23.96 0.15
N ARG A 417 0.91 23.31 -0.06
CA ARG A 417 -0.39 23.96 -0.05
C ARG A 417 -0.79 24.47 1.34
N PHE A 418 -0.49 23.71 2.40
CA PHE A 418 -0.83 24.07 3.78
C PHE A 418 0.02 25.24 4.32
N LEU A 419 1.31 25.31 3.97
CA LEU A 419 2.26 26.27 4.56
C LEU A 419 1.82 27.74 4.51
N PRO A 420 1.31 28.30 3.38
CA PRO A 420 0.81 29.68 3.36
C PRO A 420 -0.36 29.91 4.33
N THR A 421 -1.30 28.95 4.38
CA THR A 421 -2.42 28.98 5.32
C THR A 421 -1.91 28.89 6.76
N ALA A 422 -0.91 28.04 7.02
CA ALA A 422 -0.33 27.85 8.33
C ALA A 422 0.29 29.14 8.87
N ILE A 423 1.01 29.89 8.03
CA ILE A 423 1.57 31.19 8.40
C ILE A 423 0.42 32.14 8.79
N SER A 424 -0.59 32.28 7.92
CA SER A 424 -1.69 33.21 8.20
C SER A 424 -2.53 32.86 9.44
N MET A 425 -2.77 31.56 9.68
CA MET A 425 -3.69 31.12 10.73
C MET A 425 -3.00 30.95 12.08
N PHE A 426 -1.73 30.51 12.09
CA PHE A 426 -1.01 30.17 13.30
C PHE A 426 0.02 31.24 13.68
N CYS A 427 0.47 32.10 12.77
CA CYS A 427 1.47 33.14 13.08
C CYS A 427 0.88 34.55 13.19
N ASP A 428 -0.13 34.92 12.40
CA ASP A 428 -0.56 36.34 12.24
C ASP A 428 -1.51 36.85 13.35
N GLY A 429 -1.43 36.29 14.55
CA GLY A 429 -2.20 36.75 15.72
C GLY A 429 -1.54 37.94 16.41
N GLU A 430 -1.56 39.14 15.82
CA GLU A 430 -1.07 40.39 16.46
C GLU A 430 -2.02 40.98 17.52
N GLY A 431 -3.14 40.30 17.81
CA GLY A 431 -4.12 40.78 18.79
C GLY A 431 -3.64 40.54 20.21
N ARG A 432 -3.18 41.61 20.89
CA ARG A 432 -2.99 41.76 22.37
C ARG A 432 -3.20 40.45 23.14
N GLY A 433 -2.23 39.56 23.05
CA GLY A 433 -2.38 38.19 23.51
C GLY A 433 -2.82 38.13 24.97
N ALA A 434 -3.80 37.28 25.25
CA ALA A 434 -4.08 36.88 26.62
C ALA A 434 -2.77 36.45 27.30
N PRO A 435 -2.55 36.77 28.59
CA PRO A 435 -1.35 36.36 29.31
C PRO A 435 -1.15 34.84 29.18
N GLY A 436 -0.06 34.43 28.51
CA GLY A 436 0.28 33.01 28.29
C GLY A 436 0.39 32.56 26.82
N ASP A 437 -0.03 33.39 25.85
CA ASP A 437 0.21 33.06 24.44
C ASP A 437 1.72 33.08 24.13
N ARG A 438 2.22 32.03 23.45
CA ARG A 438 3.63 31.83 23.12
C ARG A 438 3.83 31.85 21.59
N PRO A 439 3.65 33.01 20.93
CA PRO A 439 3.73 33.10 19.47
C PRO A 439 5.06 32.59 18.92
N GLN A 440 6.15 32.77 19.67
CA GLN A 440 7.47 32.26 19.29
C GLN A 440 7.48 30.75 19.05
N ILE A 441 6.78 29.97 19.88
CA ILE A 441 6.74 28.50 19.73
C ILE A 441 6.04 28.15 18.41
N ARG A 442 4.94 28.82 18.07
CA ARG A 442 4.23 28.60 16.80
C ARG A 442 5.12 28.93 15.61
N HIS A 443 5.81 30.07 15.63
CA HIS A 443 6.78 30.44 14.60
C HIS A 443 7.89 29.40 14.45
N ASP A 444 8.46 28.92 15.55
CA ASP A 444 9.53 27.92 15.54
C ASP A 444 9.04 26.58 14.97
N ARG A 445 7.80 26.18 15.29
CA ARG A 445 7.16 24.96 14.76
C ARG A 445 6.83 25.09 13.28
N VAL A 446 6.28 26.21 12.83
CA VAL A 446 6.05 26.48 11.39
C VAL A 446 7.37 26.51 10.62
N ALA A 447 8.43 27.08 11.19
CA ALA A 447 9.76 27.07 10.60
C ALA A 447 10.38 25.66 10.56
N SER A 448 10.12 24.82 11.57
CA SER A 448 10.48 23.39 11.55
C SER A 448 9.74 22.65 10.42
N ILE A 449 8.42 22.82 10.30
CA ILE A 449 7.61 22.20 9.24
C ILE A 449 8.15 22.63 7.87
N THR A 450 8.38 23.93 7.66
CA THR A 450 8.93 24.46 6.41
C THR A 450 10.26 23.80 6.05
N ARG A 451 11.20 23.68 7.00
CA ARG A 451 12.48 23.00 6.79
C ARG A 451 12.29 21.53 6.45
N THR A 452 11.36 20.86 7.13
CA THR A 452 11.06 19.44 6.90
C THR A 452 10.42 19.21 5.54
N THR A 453 9.50 20.07 5.11
CA THR A 453 8.93 20.06 3.75
C THR A 453 10.03 20.21 2.70
N GLN A 454 10.95 21.16 2.84
CA GLN A 454 12.07 21.30 1.92
C GLN A 454 12.96 20.05 1.85
N GLN A 455 13.17 19.36 2.98
CA GLN A 455 13.90 18.09 2.99
C GLN A 455 13.13 16.98 2.30
N LEU A 456 11.82 16.87 2.50
CA LEU A 456 10.94 15.93 1.81
C LEU A 456 10.94 16.20 0.29
N SER A 457 10.86 17.45 -0.16
CA SER A 457 10.96 17.81 -1.58
C SER A 457 12.31 17.37 -2.19
N ARG A 458 13.42 17.50 -1.45
CA ARG A 458 14.73 16.98 -1.90
C ARG A 458 14.76 15.46 -2.01
N LEU A 459 14.14 14.75 -1.07
CA LEU A 459 14.01 13.29 -1.14
C LEU A 459 13.14 12.86 -2.32
N HIS A 460 12.07 13.61 -2.62
CA HIS A 460 11.22 13.40 -3.78
C HIS A 460 12.00 13.55 -5.10
N THR A 461 12.79 14.63 -5.26
CA THR A 461 13.66 14.79 -6.44
C THR A 461 14.71 13.68 -6.54
N ARG A 462 15.22 13.17 -5.41
CA ARG A 462 16.13 12.02 -5.41
C ARG A 462 15.44 10.74 -5.89
N LEU A 463 14.22 10.47 -5.43
CA LEU A 463 13.42 9.34 -5.93
C LEU A 463 13.13 9.45 -7.43
N GLU A 464 12.86 10.65 -7.93
CA GLU A 464 12.70 10.91 -9.37
C GLU A 464 13.98 10.55 -10.16
N SER A 465 15.14 11.00 -9.69
CA SER A 465 16.41 10.63 -10.31
C SER A 465 16.69 9.12 -10.29
N LEU A 466 16.34 8.44 -9.19
CA LEU A 466 16.46 6.97 -9.10
C LEU A 466 15.50 6.27 -10.07
N ARG A 467 14.27 6.76 -10.21
CA ARG A 467 13.29 6.26 -11.19
C ARG A 467 13.85 6.37 -12.59
N ASP A 468 14.36 7.52 -12.98
CA ASP A 468 14.87 7.74 -14.33
C ASP A 468 16.11 6.87 -14.61
N THR A 469 16.97 6.68 -13.60
CA THR A 469 18.14 5.77 -13.68
C THR A 469 17.70 4.32 -13.87
N LEU A 470 16.71 3.86 -13.11
CA LEU A 470 16.14 2.52 -13.23
C LEU A 470 15.47 2.30 -14.59
N ALA A 471 14.77 3.31 -15.11
CA ALA A 471 14.06 3.22 -16.39
C ALA A 471 15.06 3.05 -17.53
N PHE A 472 16.13 3.85 -17.49
CA PHE A 472 17.23 3.72 -18.42
C PHE A 472 17.88 2.33 -18.35
N ARG A 473 18.17 1.82 -17.14
CA ARG A 473 18.76 0.48 -16.96
C ARG A 473 17.85 -0.64 -17.45
N SER A 474 16.57 -0.61 -17.09
CA SER A 474 15.57 -1.61 -17.55
C SER A 474 15.52 -1.64 -19.08
N GLU A 475 15.51 -0.46 -19.72
CA GLU A 475 15.54 -0.38 -21.18
C GLU A 475 16.81 -0.96 -21.81
N CYS A 476 17.99 -0.74 -21.20
CA CYS A 476 19.24 -1.33 -21.64
C CYS A 476 19.23 -2.86 -21.53
N VAL A 477 18.80 -3.41 -20.38
CA VAL A 477 18.71 -4.86 -20.15
C VAL A 477 17.71 -5.49 -21.11
N ARG A 478 16.56 -4.85 -21.33
CA ARG A 478 15.54 -5.31 -22.27
C ARG A 478 16.07 -5.35 -23.70
N LYS A 479 16.80 -4.33 -24.15
CA LYS A 479 17.44 -4.31 -25.47
C LYS A 479 18.46 -5.44 -25.62
N GLU A 480 19.33 -5.62 -24.63
CA GLU A 480 20.33 -6.70 -24.63
C GLU A 480 19.64 -8.08 -24.68
N LEU A 481 18.62 -8.30 -23.86
CA LEU A 481 17.87 -9.56 -23.85
C LEU A 481 17.20 -9.81 -25.21
N THR A 482 16.61 -8.78 -25.83
CA THR A 482 16.04 -8.93 -27.17
C THR A 482 17.08 -9.22 -28.24
N SER A 483 18.26 -8.60 -28.16
CA SER A 483 19.38 -8.89 -29.08
C SER A 483 19.81 -10.35 -28.97
N ARG A 484 19.96 -10.85 -27.73
CA ARG A 484 20.32 -12.26 -27.48
C ARG A 484 19.28 -13.24 -27.98
N LEU A 485 18.00 -12.96 -27.76
CA LEU A 485 16.92 -13.81 -28.27
C LEU A 485 16.90 -13.86 -29.80
N VAL A 486 17.22 -12.75 -30.48
CA VAL A 486 17.33 -12.70 -31.94
C VAL A 486 18.56 -13.48 -32.43
N GLU A 487 19.71 -13.35 -31.77
CA GLU A 487 20.93 -14.12 -32.09
C GLU A 487 20.74 -15.62 -31.86
N GLU A 488 20.11 -16.02 -30.77
CA GLU A 488 19.79 -17.42 -30.47
C GLU A 488 18.82 -17.99 -31.50
N ALA A 489 17.78 -17.24 -31.87
CA ALA A 489 16.87 -17.63 -32.94
C ALA A 489 17.62 -17.77 -34.28
N ALA A 490 18.53 -16.86 -34.61
CA ALA A 490 19.35 -16.94 -35.81
C ALA A 490 20.28 -18.18 -35.78
N ALA A 491 20.96 -18.43 -34.67
CA ALA A 491 21.80 -19.61 -34.48
C ALA A 491 21.00 -20.92 -34.59
N GLN A 492 19.79 -20.95 -34.03
CA GLN A 492 18.88 -22.09 -34.14
C GLN A 492 18.43 -22.30 -35.59
N THR A 493 18.11 -21.24 -36.34
CA THR A 493 17.79 -21.36 -37.77
C THR A 493 18.98 -21.84 -38.60
N HIS A 494 20.19 -21.40 -38.27
CA HIS A 494 21.42 -21.88 -38.93
C HIS A 494 21.70 -23.35 -38.61
N PHE A 495 21.52 -23.78 -37.35
CA PHE A 495 21.63 -25.18 -36.98
C PHE A 495 20.61 -26.06 -37.70
N GLN A 496 19.35 -25.60 -37.76
CA GLN A 496 18.29 -26.29 -38.50
C GLN A 496 18.59 -26.39 -40.00
N SER A 497 19.11 -25.32 -40.61
CA SER A 497 19.47 -25.35 -42.04
C SER A 497 20.67 -26.27 -42.31
N SER A 498 21.67 -26.30 -41.42
CA SER A 498 22.80 -27.23 -41.47
C SER A 498 22.34 -28.68 -41.34
N LEU A 499 21.44 -28.97 -40.40
CA LEU A 499 20.89 -30.31 -40.19
C LEU A 499 20.04 -30.77 -41.37
N VAL A 500 19.28 -29.86 -41.99
CA VAL A 500 18.57 -30.12 -43.25
C VAL A 500 19.55 -30.45 -44.37
N ASN A 501 20.68 -29.75 -44.48
CA ASN A 501 21.71 -30.02 -45.49
C ASN A 501 22.45 -31.33 -45.26
N ALA A 502 22.79 -31.65 -44.00
CA ALA A 502 23.39 -32.93 -43.63
C ALA A 502 22.44 -34.10 -43.95
N ASN A 503 21.14 -33.95 -43.64
CA ASN A 503 20.12 -34.93 -44.00
C ASN A 503 19.95 -35.09 -45.52
N LYS A 504 20.07 -34.02 -46.30
CA LYS A 504 20.08 -34.10 -47.77
C LYS A 504 21.27 -34.91 -48.28
N GLN A 505 22.47 -34.68 -47.74
CA GLN A 505 23.68 -35.42 -48.11
C GLN A 505 23.60 -36.90 -47.71
N ALA A 506 23.18 -37.20 -46.48
CA ALA A 506 22.97 -38.57 -46.02
C ALA A 506 21.91 -39.31 -46.85
N GLY A 507 20.84 -38.61 -47.23
CA GLY A 507 19.82 -39.13 -48.14
C GLY A 507 20.40 -39.47 -49.52
N LEU A 508 21.23 -38.60 -50.09
CA LEU A 508 21.89 -38.83 -51.38
C LEU A 508 22.81 -40.06 -51.33
N ILE A 509 23.66 -40.16 -50.30
CA ILE A 509 24.57 -41.31 -50.10
C ILE A 509 23.75 -42.59 -49.97
N SER A 510 22.68 -42.58 -49.19
CA SER A 510 21.81 -43.75 -49.01
C SER A 510 21.20 -44.21 -50.33
N VAL A 511 20.71 -43.28 -51.16
CA VAL A 511 20.13 -43.59 -52.49
C VAL A 511 21.15 -44.24 -53.43
N VAL A 512 22.43 -43.88 -53.34
CA VAL A 512 23.51 -44.45 -54.19
C VAL A 512 24.03 -45.78 -53.63
N CYS A 513 24.23 -45.89 -52.32
CA CYS A 513 24.88 -47.06 -51.71
C CYS A 513 23.93 -48.26 -51.51
N ILE A 514 22.64 -48.03 -51.23
CA ILE A 514 21.65 -49.12 -51.05
C ILE A 514 21.60 -50.09 -52.25
N PRO A 515 21.50 -49.62 -53.52
CA PRO A 515 21.54 -50.49 -54.69
C PRO A 515 22.81 -51.34 -54.77
N ILE A 516 23.97 -50.73 -54.49
CA ILE A 516 25.27 -51.43 -54.52
C ILE A 516 25.27 -52.57 -53.50
N VAL A 517 24.90 -52.28 -52.24
CA VAL A 517 24.85 -53.27 -51.16
C VAL A 517 23.85 -54.38 -51.47
N MET A 518 22.66 -54.04 -51.98
CA MET A 518 21.64 -55.04 -52.39
C MET A 518 22.16 -55.99 -53.46
N VAL A 519 22.85 -55.47 -54.49
CA VAL A 519 23.45 -56.29 -55.55
C VAL A 519 24.57 -57.17 -54.99
N SER A 520 25.44 -56.63 -54.12
CA SER A 520 26.49 -57.42 -53.46
C SER A 520 25.93 -58.54 -52.59
N ILE A 521 24.84 -58.30 -51.86
CA ILE A 521 24.15 -59.32 -51.06
C ILE A 521 23.56 -60.39 -52.00
N LEU A 522 22.83 -59.98 -53.04
CA LEU A 522 22.24 -60.91 -54.02
C LEU A 522 23.28 -61.80 -54.69
N LEU A 523 24.45 -61.26 -55.04
CA LEU A 523 25.56 -62.00 -55.64
C LEU A 523 26.32 -62.89 -54.65
N SER A 524 26.18 -62.64 -53.35
CA SER A 524 26.83 -63.43 -52.29
C SER A 524 25.98 -64.61 -51.80
N ILE A 525 24.71 -64.70 -52.22
CA ILE A 525 23.85 -65.85 -51.93
C ILE A 525 24.37 -67.04 -52.75
N THR A 526 24.77 -68.12 -52.07
CA THR A 526 25.42 -69.31 -52.65
C THR A 526 24.67 -69.91 -53.85
N GLU A 527 25.43 -70.38 -54.85
CA GLU A 527 25.05 -70.76 -56.23
C GLU A 527 23.86 -71.72 -56.41
N SER A 528 23.38 -72.39 -55.37
CA SER A 528 22.31 -73.39 -55.49
C SER A 528 20.91 -72.82 -55.75
N ALA A 529 20.71 -71.50 -55.66
CA ALA A 529 19.38 -70.89 -55.65
C ALA A 529 19.11 -69.81 -56.71
N LEU A 530 20.11 -69.35 -57.49
CA LEU A 530 19.95 -68.23 -58.43
C LEU A 530 20.03 -68.71 -59.89
N PRO A 531 19.01 -68.48 -60.74
CA PRO A 531 18.97 -68.91 -62.14
C PRO A 531 19.82 -68.02 -63.07
N LEU A 532 20.75 -67.23 -62.54
CA LEU A 532 21.54 -66.25 -63.29
C LEU A 532 22.98 -66.74 -63.42
N ASN A 533 23.41 -66.95 -64.67
CA ASN A 533 24.80 -67.33 -64.97
C ASN A 533 25.73 -66.17 -64.53
N PRO A 534 26.72 -66.41 -63.65
CA PRO A 534 27.59 -65.36 -63.09
C PRO A 534 28.56 -64.85 -64.15
N SER A 535 28.06 -64.00 -65.04
CA SER A 535 28.87 -63.22 -65.97
C SER A 535 28.92 -61.76 -65.47
N PRO A 536 30.02 -61.04 -65.70
CA PRO A 536 30.11 -59.61 -65.37
C PRO A 536 29.02 -58.77 -66.06
N GLN A 537 28.47 -59.23 -67.19
CA GLN A 537 27.35 -58.59 -67.87
C GLN A 537 26.05 -58.72 -67.08
N THR A 538 25.81 -59.88 -66.46
CA THR A 538 24.61 -60.13 -65.66
C THR A 538 24.58 -59.25 -64.41
N ALA A 539 25.74 -59.07 -63.74
CA ALA A 539 25.87 -58.17 -62.59
C ALA A 539 25.60 -56.70 -62.96
N LEU A 540 26.10 -56.25 -64.12
CA LEU A 540 25.85 -54.90 -64.62
C LEU A 540 24.35 -54.66 -64.89
N ILE A 541 23.67 -55.64 -65.50
CA ILE A 541 22.24 -55.55 -65.80
C ILE A 541 21.41 -55.49 -64.50
N VAL A 542 21.69 -56.37 -63.53
CA VAL A 542 20.99 -56.37 -62.24
C VAL A 542 21.21 -55.05 -61.51
N PHE A 543 22.44 -54.51 -61.54
CA PHE A 543 22.73 -53.19 -60.97
C PHE A 543 21.93 -52.07 -61.63
N LEU A 544 21.87 -52.01 -62.97
CA LEU A 544 21.10 -50.99 -63.69
C LEU A 544 19.60 -51.09 -63.39
N VAL A 545 19.05 -52.30 -63.34
CA VAL A 545 17.63 -52.52 -63.01
C VAL A 545 17.33 -52.05 -61.59
N PHE A 546 18.16 -52.42 -60.61
CA PHE A 546 18.00 -51.93 -59.23
C PHE A 546 18.12 -50.40 -59.15
N GLN A 547 19.05 -49.81 -59.89
CA GLN A 547 19.20 -48.36 -59.92
C GLN A 547 17.98 -47.65 -60.50
N ILE A 548 17.38 -48.20 -61.56
CA ILE A 548 16.14 -47.66 -62.16
C ILE A 548 14.96 -47.79 -61.19
N VAL A 549 14.81 -48.95 -60.52
CA VAL A 549 13.73 -49.17 -59.54
C VAL A 549 13.87 -48.24 -58.35
N ILE A 550 15.07 -48.10 -57.78
CA ILE A 550 15.31 -47.21 -56.65
C ILE A 550 15.13 -45.74 -57.05
N SER A 551 15.61 -45.34 -58.22
CA SER A 551 15.45 -43.97 -58.73
C SER A 551 13.99 -43.63 -59.01
N SER A 552 13.21 -44.56 -59.57
CA SER A 552 11.78 -44.36 -59.83
C SER A 552 10.94 -44.34 -58.54
N LEU A 553 11.24 -45.21 -57.57
CA LEU A 553 10.63 -45.16 -56.24
C LEU A 553 10.96 -43.87 -55.50
N TRP A 554 12.21 -43.42 -55.57
CA TRP A 554 12.64 -42.15 -54.99
C TRP A 554 11.92 -40.96 -55.64
N PHE A 555 11.86 -40.92 -56.98
CA PHE A 555 11.14 -39.89 -57.73
C PHE A 555 9.63 -39.88 -57.42
N ALA A 556 9.01 -41.07 -57.32
CA ALA A 556 7.61 -41.22 -56.91
C ALA A 556 7.37 -40.76 -55.46
N SER A 557 8.32 -40.99 -54.55
CA SER A 557 8.21 -40.54 -53.16
C SER A 557 8.42 -39.02 -53.01
N SER A 558 9.38 -38.46 -53.74
CA SER A 558 9.71 -37.04 -53.76
C SER A 558 8.60 -36.21 -54.39
N SER A 559 7.99 -36.70 -55.48
CA SER A 559 6.83 -36.04 -56.11
C SER A 559 5.61 -36.01 -55.19
N ARG A 560 5.32 -37.07 -54.43
CA ARG A 560 4.22 -37.06 -53.43
C ARG A 560 4.45 -36.05 -52.32
N ARG A 561 5.67 -35.94 -51.81
CA ARG A 561 6.03 -34.91 -50.80
C ARG A 561 5.91 -33.50 -51.37
N LEU A 562 6.29 -33.31 -52.63
CA LEU A 562 6.20 -32.03 -53.31
C LEU A 562 4.73 -31.60 -53.52
N VAL A 563 3.86 -32.54 -53.90
CA VAL A 563 2.41 -32.31 -53.98
C VAL A 563 1.83 -31.96 -52.61
N ALA A 564 2.22 -32.67 -51.54
CA ALA A 564 1.74 -32.38 -50.18
C ALA A 564 2.21 -31.01 -49.67
N LEU A 565 3.45 -30.61 -49.96
CA LEU A 565 3.99 -29.29 -49.60
C LEU A 565 3.28 -28.16 -50.36
N VAL A 566 3.00 -28.34 -51.65
CA VAL A 566 2.25 -27.38 -52.46
C VAL A 566 0.82 -27.24 -51.94
N GLN A 567 0.15 -28.36 -51.61
CA GLN A 567 -1.18 -28.33 -51.00
C GLN A 567 -1.21 -27.60 -49.66
N LYS A 568 -0.19 -27.81 -48.81
CA LYS A 568 -0.08 -27.10 -47.52
C LYS A 568 0.15 -25.60 -47.71
N TRP A 569 1.05 -25.21 -48.61
CA TRP A 569 1.34 -23.81 -48.91
C TRP A 569 0.13 -23.06 -49.45
N ILE A 570 -0.64 -23.68 -50.37
CA ILE A 570 -1.91 -23.13 -50.87
C ILE A 570 -2.92 -22.94 -49.72
N GLY A 571 -3.00 -23.91 -48.80
CA GLY A 571 -3.86 -23.81 -47.61
C GLY A 571 -3.47 -22.67 -46.66
N ASP A 572 -2.18 -22.45 -46.44
CA ASP A 572 -1.68 -21.41 -45.53
C ASP A 572 -1.86 -19.99 -46.14
N ILE A 573 -1.69 -19.82 -47.45
CA ILE A 573 -2.03 -18.57 -48.16
C ILE A 573 -3.53 -18.28 -48.09
N GLY A 574 -4.38 -19.30 -48.25
CA GLY A 574 -5.82 -19.14 -48.10
C GLY A 574 -6.20 -18.63 -46.71
N LYS A 575 -5.52 -19.09 -45.65
CA LYS A 575 -5.78 -18.67 -44.27
C LYS A 575 -5.27 -17.27 -43.94
N SER A 576 -4.12 -16.84 -44.46
CA SER A 576 -3.64 -15.46 -44.26
C SER A 576 -4.57 -14.45 -44.93
N PHE A 577 -5.04 -14.75 -46.14
CA PHE A 577 -5.96 -13.89 -46.89
C PHE A 577 -7.34 -13.75 -46.21
N VAL A 578 -7.80 -14.80 -45.52
CA VAL A 578 -9.04 -14.77 -44.73
C VAL A 578 -8.85 -13.97 -43.44
N ARG A 579 -7.68 -14.05 -42.79
CA ARG A 579 -7.39 -13.31 -41.55
C ARG A 579 -7.28 -11.80 -41.78
N ASP A 580 -6.72 -11.38 -42.91
CA ASP A 580 -6.62 -9.95 -43.27
C ASP A 580 -7.98 -9.32 -43.61
N LYS A 581 -8.92 -10.08 -44.18
CA LYS A 581 -10.29 -9.59 -44.44
C LYS A 581 -11.17 -9.48 -43.19
N VAL A 582 -10.85 -10.18 -42.10
CA VAL A 582 -11.65 -10.14 -40.87
C VAL A 582 -11.33 -8.91 -40.00
N HIS A 583 -10.15 -8.29 -40.18
CA HIS A 583 -9.79 -7.06 -39.45
C HIS A 583 -10.19 -5.75 -40.15
N GLU A 584 -10.69 -5.79 -41.38
CA GLU A 584 -11.06 -4.58 -42.15
C GLU A 584 -12.53 -4.15 -41.99
N LYS A 585 -13.34 -4.88 -41.19
CA LYS A 585 -14.74 -4.50 -40.88
C LYS A 585 -14.99 -4.41 -39.38
N LYS A 586 -14.38 -3.43 -38.72
CA LYS A 586 -14.93 -2.86 -37.49
C LYS A 586 -15.42 -1.45 -37.81
N PRO A 587 -16.74 -1.19 -37.84
CA PRO A 587 -17.26 0.14 -38.14
C PRO A 587 -16.78 1.13 -37.09
N ARG A 588 -16.19 2.24 -37.55
CA ARG A 588 -15.95 3.44 -36.74
C ARG A 588 -17.30 3.90 -36.20
N ALA A 589 -17.47 3.87 -34.88
CA ALA A 589 -18.53 4.63 -34.23
C ALA A 589 -18.20 6.11 -34.38
N GLU A 590 -19.12 6.86 -35.00
CA GLU A 590 -19.12 8.32 -35.03
C GLU A 590 -19.35 8.87 -33.61
N PRO A 591 -18.74 10.02 -33.24
CA PRO A 591 -19.02 10.67 -31.98
C PRO A 591 -20.29 11.52 -32.12
N TYR A 592 -21.27 11.28 -31.24
CA TYR A 592 -22.33 12.24 -31.00
C TYR A 592 -21.81 13.38 -30.10
N LEU A 593 -22.21 14.59 -30.50
CA LEU A 593 -22.09 15.89 -29.85
C LEU A 593 -22.40 15.89 -28.35
#